data_AF-A0A7X8XPC5-F1
#
_entry.id   AF-A0A7X8XPC5-F1
#
_cell.length_a   1.000
_cell.length_b   1.000
_cell.length_c   1.000
_cell.angle_alpha   90.00
_cell.angle_beta   90.00
_cell.angle_gamma   90.00
#
_symmetry.space_group_name_H-M   'P 1'
#
loop_
_entity.id
_entity.type
_entity.pdbx_description
1 polymer ?
#
loop_
_entity_poly.entity_id
_entity_poly.type
_entity_poly.pdbx_seq_one_letter_code
_entity_poly.pdbx_strand_id
1 'polypeptide(L)'
;MSDSTAERRTRISSLIVMGATFTSRLLGIVRTRVLAQVFGSGATADVINFTFNIPNNFRKLFGEGAVNSALIPAFSALHSEEERSARQRLFSLLCTYQILLFVPIVLISYVWRESLIAFLSDFDAQQITLGGQLLAPFMLYLTFISLAAIFGG
;
A
#
# COMPACT_ATOMS: atom_id res chain seq x y z
N MET A 1 -8.77 37.91 27.03
CA MET A 1 -8.00 37.04 27.96
C MET A 1 -8.27 35.54 27.79
N SER A 2 -9.19 35.12 26.89
CA SER A 2 -9.51 33.70 26.60
C SER A 2 -8.66 33.06 25.48
N ASP A 3 -8.04 33.84 24.59
CA ASP A 3 -7.25 33.33 23.46
C ASP A 3 -5.92 32.67 23.89
N SER A 4 -5.26 33.23 24.91
CA SER A 4 -3.96 32.74 25.38
C SER A 4 -4.00 31.31 25.94
N THR A 5 -5.13 30.93 26.57
CA THR A 5 -5.31 29.59 27.14
C THR A 5 -5.58 28.52 26.07
N ALA A 6 -6.24 28.89 24.98
CA ALA A 6 -6.52 27.99 23.85
C ALA A 6 -5.24 27.69 23.06
N GLU A 7 -4.45 28.72 22.73
CA GLU A 7 -3.15 28.53 22.06
C GLU A 7 -2.17 27.69 22.89
N ARG A 8 -2.12 27.90 24.21
CA ARG A 8 -1.25 27.15 25.10
C ARG A 8 -1.65 25.67 25.16
N ARG A 9 -2.95 25.37 25.17
CA ARG A 9 -3.46 23.98 25.10
C ARG A 9 -3.09 23.31 23.78
N THR A 10 -3.28 23.98 22.65
CA THR A 10 -2.94 23.42 21.33
C THR A 10 -1.44 23.15 21.21
N ARG A 11 -0.56 24.06 21.68
CA ARG A 11 0.89 23.83 21.69
C ARG A 11 1.29 22.62 22.54
N ILE A 12 0.70 22.45 23.72
CA ILE A 12 0.99 21.31 24.59
C ILE A 12 0.52 20.01 23.94
N SER A 13 -0.69 19.98 23.35
CA SER A 13 -1.19 18.81 22.63
C SER A 13 -0.32 18.45 21.43
N SER A 14 0.13 19.43 20.63
CA SER A 14 1.06 19.20 19.52
C SER A 14 2.40 18.65 19.99
N LEU A 15 2.96 19.17 21.09
CA LEU A 15 4.21 18.67 21.67
C LEU A 15 4.07 17.24 22.18
N ILE A 16 2.94 16.90 22.80
CA ILE A 16 2.66 15.53 23.26
C ILE A 16 2.57 14.57 22.09
N VAL A 17 1.85 14.93 21.02
CA VAL A 17 1.70 14.09 19.82
C VAL A 17 3.06 13.91 19.12
N MET A 18 3.86 14.97 19.00
CA MET A 18 5.21 14.87 18.43
C MET A 18 6.11 13.97 19.29
N GLY A 19 6.11 14.16 20.61
CA GLY A 19 6.88 13.32 21.54
C GLY A 19 6.46 11.86 21.50
N ALA A 20 5.15 11.58 21.48
CA ALA A 20 4.61 10.23 21.36
C ALA A 20 4.97 9.59 20.02
N THR A 21 4.88 10.34 18.92
CA THR A 21 5.25 9.86 17.57
C THR A 21 6.74 9.56 17.48
N PHE A 22 7.59 10.45 18.01
CA PHE A 22 9.04 10.26 18.04
C PHE A 22 9.42 9.02 18.84
N THR A 23 8.86 8.89 20.04
CA THR A 23 9.10 7.74 20.92
C THR A 23 8.66 6.44 20.26
N SER A 24 7.47 6.40 19.65
CA SER A 24 6.97 5.23 18.92
C SER A 24 7.89 4.81 17.76
N ARG A 25 8.41 5.78 16.99
CA ARG A 25 9.39 5.52 15.93
C ARG A 25 10.70 4.98 16.49
N LEU A 26 11.19 5.55 17.59
CA LEU A 26 12.43 5.12 18.24
C LEU A 26 12.33 3.68 18.75
N LEU A 27 11.24 3.34 19.46
CA LEU A 27 10.96 1.98 19.89
C LEU A 27 10.81 1.02 18.71
N GLY A 28 10.17 1.46 17.63
CA GLY A 28 10.09 0.70 16.38
C GLY A 28 11.47 0.34 15.84
N ILE A 29 12.39 1.30 15.76
CA ILE A 29 13.77 1.07 15.29
C ILE A 29 14.52 0.08 16.19
N VAL A 30 14.41 0.25 17.51
CA VAL A 30 15.05 -0.65 18.49
C VAL A 30 14.50 -2.07 18.35
N ARG A 31 13.18 -2.23 18.25
CA ARG A 31 12.53 -3.53 18.03
C ARG A 31 13.07 -4.22 16.77
N THR A 32 13.18 -3.49 15.66
CA THR A 32 13.67 -4.06 14.40
C THR A 32 15.14 -4.50 14.52
N ARG A 33 15.98 -3.74 15.21
CA ARG A 33 17.39 -4.09 15.46
C ARG A 33 17.54 -5.32 16.33
N VAL A 34 16.75 -5.43 17.40
CA VAL A 34 16.73 -6.60 18.29
C VAL A 34 16.26 -7.85 17.54
N LEU A 35 15.18 -7.74 16.76
CA LEU A 35 14.69 -8.85 15.94
C LEU A 35 15.74 -9.30 14.91
N ALA A 36 16.42 -8.37 14.24
CA ALA A 36 17.46 -8.69 13.27
C ALA A 36 18.67 -9.41 13.89
N GLN A 37 19.04 -9.07 15.13
CA GLN A 37 20.12 -9.75 15.86
C GLN A 37 19.70 -11.12 16.42
N VAL A 38 18.47 -11.25 16.94
CA VAL A 38 17.99 -12.46 17.62
C VAL A 38 17.62 -13.56 16.62
N PHE A 39 17.02 -13.21 15.48
CA PHE A 39 16.55 -14.19 14.48
C PHE A 39 17.59 -14.52 13.41
N GLY A 40 18.79 -13.94 13.47
CA GLY A 40 19.93 -14.32 12.63
C GLY A 40 19.57 -14.63 11.17
N SER A 41 19.12 -13.64 10.39
CA SER A 41 19.08 -13.65 8.92
C SER A 41 18.26 -12.46 8.40
N GLY A 42 18.93 -11.30 8.22
CA GLY A 42 18.35 -10.18 7.45
C GLY A 42 17.96 -10.60 6.03
N ALA A 43 18.71 -11.54 5.44
CA ALA A 43 18.54 -12.00 4.06
C ALA A 43 17.12 -12.45 3.68
N THR A 44 16.41 -13.22 4.52
CA THR A 44 15.03 -13.66 4.21
C THR A 44 14.01 -12.56 4.44
N ALA A 45 14.19 -11.77 5.51
CA ALA A 45 13.34 -10.63 5.79
C ALA A 45 13.46 -9.55 4.69
N ASP A 46 14.66 -9.33 4.17
CA ASP A 46 14.94 -8.40 3.09
C ASP A 46 14.23 -8.83 1.80
N VAL A 47 14.26 -10.13 1.47
CA VAL A 47 13.52 -10.69 0.33
C VAL A 47 12.02 -10.50 0.50
N ILE A 48 11.46 -10.85 1.67
CA ILE A 48 10.02 -10.68 1.93
C ILE A 48 9.61 -9.21 1.81
N ASN A 49 10.36 -8.30 2.43
CA ASN A 49 10.08 -6.86 2.37
C ASN A 49 10.19 -6.32 0.95
N PHE A 50 11.25 -6.69 0.23
CA PHE A 50 11.46 -6.30 -1.16
C PHE A 50 10.31 -6.79 -2.06
N THR A 51 10.00 -8.08 -2.01
CA THR A 51 8.95 -8.70 -2.81
C THR A 51 7.57 -8.14 -2.46
N PHE A 52 7.30 -7.78 -1.20
CA PHE A 52 6.05 -7.13 -0.80
C PHE A 52 5.94 -5.67 -1.26
N ASN A 53 7.07 -4.96 -1.37
CA ASN A 53 7.06 -3.56 -1.79
C ASN A 53 6.68 -3.38 -3.26
N ILE A 54 7.06 -4.31 -4.14
CA ILE A 54 6.69 -4.27 -5.57
C ILE A 54 5.17 -4.09 -5.74
N PRO A 55 4.31 -5.03 -5.32
CA PRO A 55 2.86 -4.90 -5.48
C PRO A 55 2.27 -3.78 -4.63
N ASN A 56 2.84 -3.48 -3.46
CA ASN A 56 2.35 -2.39 -2.61
C ASN A 56 2.55 -1.01 -3.26
N ASN A 57 3.62 -0.82 -4.02
CA ASN A 57 3.82 0.41 -4.80
C ASN A 57 2.79 0.52 -5.93
N PHE A 58 2.48 -0.56 -6.64
CA PHE A 58 1.37 -0.57 -7.61
C PHE A 58 0.03 -0.20 -6.94
N ARG A 59 -0.28 -0.77 -5.77
CA ARG A 59 -1.49 -0.41 -5.00
C ARG A 59 -1.51 1.08 -4.61
N LYS A 60 -0.39 1.66 -4.20
CA LYS A 60 -0.32 3.10 -3.88
C LYS A 60 -0.56 3.98 -5.11
N LEU A 61 0.01 3.60 -6.25
CA LEU A 61 -0.14 4.34 -7.50
C LEU A 61 -1.59 4.27 -8.02
N PHE A 62 -2.15 3.06 -8.10
CA PHE A 62 -3.43 2.82 -8.78
C PHE A 62 -4.63 2.72 -7.84
N GLY A 63 -4.47 2.37 -6.57
CA GLY A 63 -5.57 2.19 -5.61
C GLY A 63 -5.75 3.37 -4.65
N GLU A 64 -4.67 3.83 -4.01
CA GLU A 64 -4.75 4.89 -2.99
C GLU A 64 -4.60 6.31 -3.56
N GLY A 65 -3.74 6.51 -4.57
CA GLY A 65 -3.31 7.84 -5.02
C GLY A 65 -4.04 8.38 -6.25
N ALA A 66 -3.83 7.76 -7.43
CA ALA A 66 -4.30 8.35 -8.68
C ALA A 66 -5.81 8.17 -8.89
N VAL A 67 -6.32 6.94 -8.72
CA VAL A 67 -7.74 6.67 -8.94
C VAL A 67 -8.60 7.37 -7.89
N ASN A 68 -8.25 7.29 -6.61
CA ASN A 68 -9.08 7.86 -5.53
C ASN A 68 -9.17 9.40 -5.59
N SER A 69 -8.08 10.07 -5.97
CA SER A 69 -8.06 11.55 -6.14
C SER A 69 -8.95 12.04 -7.30
N ALA A 70 -9.11 11.23 -8.36
CA ALA A 70 -10.04 11.50 -9.45
C ALA A 70 -11.47 11.00 -9.15
N LEU A 71 -11.61 9.97 -8.30
CA LEU A 71 -12.88 9.35 -7.96
C LEU A 71 -13.75 10.24 -7.07
N ILE A 72 -13.17 10.74 -5.98
CA ILE A 72 -13.93 11.48 -4.96
C ILE A 72 -14.65 12.69 -5.58
N PRO A 73 -14.00 13.52 -6.43
CA PRO A 73 -14.70 14.60 -7.13
C PRO A 73 -15.77 14.11 -8.10
N ALA A 74 -15.52 13.01 -8.83
CA ALA A 74 -16.47 12.47 -9.82
C ALA A 74 -17.73 11.87 -9.17
N PHE A 75 -17.59 11.19 -8.02
CA PHE A 75 -18.72 10.72 -7.24
C PHE A 75 -19.44 11.86 -6.51
N SER A 76 -18.69 12.85 -6.00
CA SER A 76 -19.25 14.06 -5.37
C SER A 76 -19.97 14.97 -6.37
N ALA A 77 -19.76 14.82 -7.67
CA ALA A 77 -20.58 15.51 -8.68
C ALA A 77 -21.96 14.85 -8.87
N LEU A 78 -22.15 13.61 -8.44
CA LEU A 78 -23.34 12.80 -8.70
C LEU A 78 -24.17 12.62 -7.42
N HIS A 79 -25.01 13.60 -7.08
CA HIS A 79 -25.80 13.61 -5.83
C HIS A 79 -27.29 13.30 -6.01
N SER A 80 -27.83 13.34 -7.23
CA SER A 80 -29.26 13.16 -7.46
C SER A 80 -29.67 11.68 -7.63
N GLU A 81 -30.94 11.35 -7.35
CA GLU A 81 -31.50 10.00 -7.57
C GLU A 81 -31.50 9.60 -9.06
N GLU A 82 -31.61 10.56 -9.99
CA GLU A 82 -31.51 10.33 -11.44
C GLU A 82 -30.10 9.86 -11.86
N GLU A 83 -29.07 10.22 -11.10
CA GLU A 83 -27.67 9.90 -11.38
C GLU A 83 -27.22 8.56 -10.80
N ARG A 84 -28.12 7.82 -10.14
CA ARG A 84 -27.81 6.50 -9.57
C ARG A 84 -27.30 5.51 -10.63
N SER A 85 -27.87 5.57 -11.84
CA SER A 85 -27.44 4.76 -12.98
C SER A 85 -26.04 5.15 -13.48
N ALA A 86 -25.74 6.45 -13.52
CA ALA A 86 -24.42 6.98 -13.89
C ALA A 86 -23.36 6.59 -12.87
N ARG A 87 -23.69 6.62 -11.57
CA ARG A 87 -22.83 6.18 -10.47
C ARG A 87 -22.48 4.70 -10.57
N GLN A 88 -23.48 3.84 -10.82
CA GLN A 88 -23.25 2.40 -11.05
C GLN A 88 -22.40 2.13 -12.28
N ARG A 89 -22.60 2.89 -13.37
CA ARG A 89 -21.81 2.75 -14.60
C ARG A 89 -20.35 3.15 -14.38
N LEU A 90 -20.10 4.24 -13.66
CA LEU A 90 -18.75 4.65 -13.27
C LEU A 90 -18.08 3.59 -12.40
N PHE A 91 -18.78 3.09 -11.39
CA PHE A 91 -18.28 2.01 -10.53
C PHE A 91 -17.88 0.76 -11.35
N SER A 92 -18.75 0.31 -12.26
CA SER A 92 -18.46 -0.82 -13.14
C SER A 92 -17.28 -0.58 -14.08
N LEU A 93 -17.16 0.64 -14.64
CA LEU A 93 -16.01 1.04 -15.46
C LEU A 93 -14.70 0.97 -14.66
N LEU A 94 -14.70 1.41 -13.40
CA LEU A 94 -13.54 1.39 -12.53
C LEU A 94 -13.11 -0.03 -12.18
N CYS A 95 -14.07 -0.88 -11.78
CA CYS A 95 -13.81 -2.30 -11.54
C CYS A 95 -13.25 -2.98 -12.79
N THR A 96 -13.81 -2.66 -13.97
CA THR A 96 -13.35 -3.21 -15.24
C THR A 96 -11.93 -2.75 -15.58
N TYR A 97 -11.65 -1.45 -15.45
CA TYR A 97 -10.32 -0.87 -15.66
C TYR A 97 -9.28 -1.49 -14.72
N GLN A 98 -9.63 -1.63 -13.44
CA GLN A 98 -8.77 -2.23 -12.43
C GLN A 98 -8.44 -3.69 -12.76
N ILE A 99 -9.45 -4.50 -13.11
CA ILE A 99 -9.24 -5.90 -13.49
C ILE A 99 -8.39 -5.98 -14.76
N LEU A 100 -8.71 -5.18 -15.78
CA LEU A 100 -7.98 -5.15 -17.05
C LEU A 100 -6.51 -4.77 -16.85
N LEU A 101 -6.20 -3.90 -15.89
CA LEU A 101 -4.84 -3.47 -15.57
C LEU A 101 -4.08 -4.52 -14.74
N PHE A 102 -4.70 -5.04 -13.67
CA PHE A 102 -4.00 -5.90 -12.71
C PHE A 102 -3.87 -7.36 -13.18
N VAL A 103 -4.85 -7.92 -13.90
CA VAL A 103 -4.78 -9.31 -14.40
C VAL A 103 -3.52 -9.58 -15.24
N PRO A 104 -3.20 -8.80 -16.30
CA PRO A 104 -1.99 -9.05 -17.08
C PRO A 104 -0.72 -8.84 -16.24
N ILE A 105 -0.70 -7.88 -15.32
CA ILE A 105 0.43 -7.65 -14.42
C ILE A 105 0.68 -8.86 -13.50
N VAL A 106 -0.37 -9.46 -12.95
CA VAL A 106 -0.29 -10.68 -12.13
C VAL A 106 0.21 -11.85 -12.97
N LEU A 107 -0.30 -12.02 -14.20
CA LEU A 107 0.14 -13.09 -15.10
C LEU A 107 1.62 -12.96 -15.48
N ILE A 108 2.06 -11.77 -15.85
CA ILE A 108 3.47 -11.49 -16.15
C ILE A 108 4.33 -11.78 -14.92
N SER A 109 3.88 -11.32 -13.75
CA SER A 109 4.60 -11.55 -12.49
C SER A 109 4.68 -13.03 -12.10
N TYR A 110 3.68 -13.83 -12.48
CA TYR A 110 3.66 -15.27 -12.24
C TYR A 110 4.60 -16.03 -13.18
N VAL A 111 4.61 -15.68 -14.47
CA VAL A 111 5.42 -16.33 -15.50
C VAL A 111 6.90 -15.97 -15.35
N TRP A 112 7.22 -14.70 -15.12
CA TRP A 112 8.60 -14.20 -15.01
C TRP A 112 9.04 -13.95 -13.57
N ARG A 113 8.46 -14.66 -12.60
CA ARG A 113 8.67 -14.42 -11.15
C ARG A 113 10.14 -14.32 -10.72
N GLU A 114 10.98 -15.26 -11.15
CA GLU A 114 12.39 -15.29 -10.77
C GLU A 114 13.20 -14.27 -11.57
N SER A 115 12.93 -14.13 -12.88
CA SER A 115 13.57 -13.15 -13.74
C SER A 115 13.30 -11.71 -13.29
N LEU A 116 12.09 -11.41 -12.80
CA LEU A 116 11.73 -10.09 -12.27
C LEU A 116 12.49 -9.79 -10.98
N ILE A 117 12.57 -10.74 -10.05
CA ILE A 117 13.32 -10.55 -8.81
C ILE A 117 14.82 -10.42 -9.11
N ALA A 118 15.38 -11.27 -9.98
CA ALA A 118 16.78 -11.20 -10.40
C ALA A 118 17.11 -9.91 -11.15
N PHE A 119 16.17 -9.35 -11.92
CA PHE A 119 16.36 -8.08 -12.62
C PHE A 119 16.30 -6.87 -11.67
N LEU A 120 15.44 -6.93 -10.65
CA LEU A 120 15.19 -5.81 -9.75
C LEU A 120 16.08 -5.83 -8.48
N SER A 121 16.83 -6.90 -8.23
CA SER A 121 17.64 -7.08 -7.01
C SER A 121 18.98 -7.78 -7.30
N ASP A 122 19.95 -7.57 -6.41
CA ASP A 122 21.26 -8.23 -6.42
C ASP A 122 21.29 -9.44 -5.47
N PHE A 123 20.18 -10.17 -5.43
CA PHE A 123 19.96 -11.29 -4.51
C PHE A 123 20.63 -12.58 -4.99
N ASP A 124 21.01 -13.41 -4.02
CA ASP A 124 21.59 -14.72 -4.31
C ASP A 124 20.53 -15.68 -4.89
N ALA A 125 20.96 -16.78 -5.53
CA ALA A 125 20.04 -17.71 -6.20
C ALA A 125 18.91 -18.22 -5.29
N GLN A 126 19.21 -18.53 -4.02
CA GLN A 126 18.20 -18.95 -3.03
C GLN A 126 17.19 -17.85 -2.70
N GLN A 127 17.65 -16.60 -2.62
CA GLN A 127 16.82 -15.44 -2.33
C GLN A 127 15.91 -15.09 -3.52
N ILE A 128 16.41 -15.23 -4.75
CA ILE A 128 15.62 -15.06 -5.98
C ILE A 128 14.49 -16.09 -6.05
N THR A 129 14.78 -17.36 -5.78
CA THR A 129 13.74 -18.41 -5.75
C THR A 129 12.69 -18.12 -4.68
N LEU A 130 13.10 -17.70 -3.49
CA LEU A 130 12.20 -17.37 -2.38
C LEU A 130 11.35 -16.13 -2.71
N GLY A 131 11.95 -15.08 -3.27
CA GLY A 131 11.26 -13.89 -3.74
C GLY A 131 10.27 -14.18 -4.88
N GLY A 132 10.64 -15.05 -5.82
CA GLY A 132 9.76 -15.47 -6.91
C GLY A 132 8.54 -16.25 -6.41
N GLN A 133 8.71 -17.14 -5.42
CA GLN A 133 7.60 -17.87 -4.80
C GLN A 133 6.62 -16.94 -4.06
N LEU A 134 7.13 -15.87 -3.45
CA LEU A 134 6.32 -14.89 -2.72
C LEU A 134 5.65 -13.85 -3.63
N LEU A 135 6.24 -13.53 -4.79
CA LEU A 135 5.77 -12.45 -5.67
C LEU A 135 4.36 -12.70 -6.17
N ALA A 136 4.09 -13.92 -6.66
CA ALA A 136 2.77 -14.29 -7.19
C ALA A 136 1.63 -14.17 -6.15
N PRO A 137 1.73 -14.77 -4.94
CA PRO A 137 0.68 -14.63 -3.92
C PRO A 137 0.53 -13.19 -3.43
N PHE A 138 1.61 -12.41 -3.31
CA PHE A 138 1.50 -10.99 -2.93
C PHE A 138 0.82 -10.14 -4.01
N MET A 139 1.13 -10.37 -5.29
CA MET A 139 0.46 -9.71 -6.41
C MET A 139 -1.03 -10.03 -6.47
N LEU A 140 -1.39 -11.30 -6.28
CA LEU A 140 -2.80 -11.72 -6.26
C LEU A 140 -3.56 -11.09 -5.08
N TYR A 141 -3.02 -11.21 -3.86
CA TYR A 141 -3.59 -10.65 -2.65
C TYR A 141 -3.85 -9.14 -2.76
N LEU A 142 -2.89 -8.38 -3.31
CA LEU A 142 -3.02 -6.93 -3.43
C LEU A 142 -3.99 -6.49 -4.52
N THR A 143 -4.22 -7.33 -5.54
CA THR A 143 -5.30 -7.10 -6.51
C THR A 143 -6.67 -7.14 -5.83
N PHE A 144 -6.91 -8.12 -4.96
CA PHE A 144 -8.16 -8.23 -4.19
C PHE A 144 -8.36 -7.06 -3.21
N ILE A 145 -7.31 -6.66 -2.48
CA ILE A 145 -7.40 -5.50 -1.58
C ILE A 145 -7.67 -4.22 -2.35
N SER A 146 -7.00 -4.02 -3.48
CA SER A 146 -7.21 -2.82 -4.27
C SER A 146 -8.63 -2.75 -4.83
N LEU A 147 -9.23 -3.89 -5.18
CA LEU A 147 -10.63 -3.95 -5.58
C LEU A 147 -11.56 -3.65 -4.39
N ALA A 148 -11.28 -4.22 -3.21
CA ALA A 148 -12.04 -3.96 -1.98
C ALA A 148 -12.01 -2.47 -1.56
N ALA A 149 -10.91 -1.77 -1.81
CA ALA A 149 -10.80 -0.34 -1.53
C ALA A 149 -11.80 0.49 -2.35
N ILE A 150 -12.13 0.08 -3.59
CA ILE A 150 -13.13 0.77 -4.43
C ILE A 150 -14.54 0.62 -3.82
N PHE A 151 -14.83 -0.49 -3.14
CA PHE A 151 -16.12 -0.70 -2.46
C PHE A 151 -16.26 0.07 -1.14
N GLY A 152 -15.13 0.47 -0.52
CA GLY A 152 -15.12 1.22 0.74
C GLY A 152 -15.04 2.73 0.58
N GLY A 153 -14.80 3.22 -0.64
CA GLY A 153 -14.74 4.64 -1.01
C GLY A 153 -16.06 5.22 -1.48
#